data_AF-J9EBJ0-F1
#
_entry.id   AF-J9EBJ0-F1
#
_cell.length_a   1.000
_cell.length_b   1.000
_cell.length_c   1.000
_cell.angle_alpha   90.00
_cell.angle_beta   90.00
_cell.angle_gamma   90.00
#
_symmetry.space_group_name_H-M   'P 1'
#
loop_
_entity.id
_entity.type
_entity.pdbx_description
1 polymer ?
#
loop_
_entity_poly.entity_id
_entity_poly.type
_entity_poly.pdbx_seq_one_letter_code
_entity_poly.pdbx_strand_id
1 'polypeptide(L)' 'MLYAQTICTTIGYGYLYPSTTAGRIFTMLYAIVGIPLVLSILDDLGSFFSLKIHRNTYHMNNVNGLV' A
#
# COMPACT_ATOMS: atom_id res chain seq x y z
N MET A 1 8.62 -6.30 -14.72
CA MET A 1 7.88 -6.20 -13.43
C MET A 1 8.46 -5.14 -12.50
N LEU A 2 9.79 -5.05 -12.34
CA LEU A 2 10.46 -4.02 -11.51
C LEU A 2 10.25 -2.56 -11.98
N TYR A 3 9.97 -2.36 -13.27
CA TYR A 3 9.79 -1.05 -13.89
C TYR A 3 8.50 -0.32 -13.49
N ALA A 4 7.39 -1.06 -13.35
CA ALA A 4 6.13 -0.48 -12.91
C ALA A 4 6.19 -0.11 -11.41
N GLN A 5 6.93 -0.89 -10.63
CA GLN A 5 7.04 -0.73 -9.19
C GLN A 5 7.82 0.54 -8.79
N THR A 6 8.89 0.90 -9.51
CA THR A 6 9.70 2.10 -9.24
C THR A 6 9.06 3.41 -9.69
N ILE A 7 8.14 3.36 -10.66
CA ILE A 7 7.31 4.49 -11.07
C ILE A 7 6.22 4.76 -10.03
N CYS A 8 5.56 3.70 -9.53
CA CYS A 8 4.56 3.84 -8.46
C CYS A 8 5.18 4.40 -7.16
N THR A 9 6.45 4.12 -6.87
CA THR A 9 7.11 4.60 -5.64
C THR A 9 7.83 5.94 -5.81
N THR A 10 7.64 6.66 -6.93
CA THR A 10 8.26 7.97 -7.24
C THR A 10 9.81 7.98 -7.30
N ILE A 11 10.47 6.83 -7.30
CA ILE A 11 11.95 6.74 -7.35
C ILE A 11 12.47 7.19 -8.72
N GLY A 12 11.72 6.92 -9.80
CA GLY A 12 11.93 7.59 -11.09
C GLY A 12 13.36 7.51 -11.65
N TYR A 13 13.91 6.31 -11.84
CA TYR A 13 15.25 6.13 -12.44
C TYR A 13 15.38 6.62 -13.91
N GLY A 14 14.27 6.98 -14.59
CA GLY A 14 14.29 7.64 -15.90
C GLY A 14 14.78 6.82 -17.12
N TYR A 15 15.33 5.62 -16.92
CA TYR A 15 16.02 4.87 -17.99
C TYR A 15 15.11 4.00 -18.86
N LEU A 16 14.07 3.42 -18.29
CA LEU A 16 13.04 2.70 -19.03
C LEU A 16 11.87 3.68 -19.19
N TYR A 17 11.36 3.86 -20.39
CA TYR A 17 10.13 4.58 -20.67
C TYR A 17 9.30 3.65 -21.55
N PRO A 18 7.99 3.47 -21.33
CA PRO A 18 7.18 2.81 -22.34
C PRO A 18 7.26 3.70 -23.58
N SER A 19 7.95 3.19 -24.61
CA SER A 19 8.12 3.85 -25.90
C SER A 19 6.78 4.00 -26.63
N THR A 20 5.78 3.19 -26.25
CA THR A 20 4.43 3.22 -26.84
C THR A 20 3.50 4.21 -26.13
N THR A 21 2.91 5.12 -26.90
CA THR A 21 1.93 6.13 -26.43
C THR A 21 0.76 5.50 -25.67
N ALA A 22 0.29 4.33 -26.10
CA ALA A 22 -0.79 3.60 -25.42
C ALA A 22 -0.40 3.14 -23.99
N GLY A 23 0.85 2.71 -23.77
CA GLY A 23 1.31 2.29 -22.45
C GLY A 23 1.40 3.45 -21.44
N ARG A 24 1.69 4.67 -21.92
CA ARG A 24 1.70 5.89 -21.08
C ARG A 24 0.31 6.26 -20.61
N ILE A 25 -0.67 6.23 -21.51
CA ILE A 25 -2.06 6.55 -21.20
C ILE A 25 -2.64 5.52 -20.22
N PHE A 26 -2.37 4.23 -20.44
CA PHE A 26 -2.81 3.17 -19.52
C PHE A 26 -2.22 3.35 -18.12
N THR A 27 -0.94 3.72 -18.03
CA THR A 27 -0.27 3.99 -16.75
C THR A 27 -0.86 5.20 -16.03
N MET A 28 -1.18 6.29 -16.75
CA MET A 28 -1.82 7.47 -16.16
C MET A 28 -3.22 7.17 -15.61
N LEU A 29 -4.05 6.44 -16.36
CA LEU A 29 -5.37 6.01 -15.90
C LEU A 29 -5.27 5.07 -14.69
N TYR A 30 -4.31 4.14 -14.73
CA TYR A 30 -4.05 3.23 -13.62
C TYR A 30 -3.53 3.97 -12.38
N ALA A 31 -2.75 5.05 -12.53
CA ALA A 31 -2.33 5.86 -11.38
C ALA A 31 -3.52 6.57 -10.72
N ILE A 32 -4.43 7.16 -11.51
CA ILE A 32 -5.60 7.88 -10.97
C ILE A 32 -6.53 6.95 -10.19
N VAL A 33 -6.75 5.73 -10.68
CA VAL A 33 -7.64 4.76 -10.01
C VAL A 33 -6.87 3.96 -8.97
N GLY A 34 -5.63 3.59 -9.23
CA GLY A 34 -4.82 2.72 -8.38
C GLY A 34 -4.35 3.40 -7.09
N ILE A 35 -4.04 4.69 -7.11
CA ILE A 35 -3.66 5.44 -5.90
C ILE A 35 -4.77 5.41 -4.83
N PRO A 36 -6.02 5.84 -5.11
CA PRO A 36 -7.09 5.78 -4.12
C PRO A 36 -7.46 4.36 -3.74
N LEU A 37 -7.37 3.40 -4.68
CA LEU A 37 -7.65 1.99 -4.38
C LEU A 37 -6.63 1.40 -3.39
N VAL A 38 -5.34 1.64 -3.60
CA VAL A 38 -4.26 1.19 -2.72
C VAL A 38 -4.35 1.87 -1.36
N LEU A 39 -4.67 3.17 -1.32
CA LEU A 39 -4.89 3.89 -0.06
C LEU A 39 -6.07 3.33 0.73
N SER A 40 -7.18 3.00 0.07
CA SER A 40 -8.36 2.40 0.73
C SER A 40 -8.02 1.02 1.29
N ILE A 41 -7.36 0.17 0.50
CA ILE A 41 -6.91 -1.16 0.93
C ILE A 41 -5.93 -1.06 2.11
N LEU A 42 -5.04 -0.06 2.09
CA LEU A 42 -4.09 0.19 3.18
C LEU A 42 -4.78 0.65 4.46
N ASP A 43 -5.82 1.48 4.36
CA ASP A 43 -6.62 1.94 5.49
C ASP A 43 -7.39 0.79 6.15
N ASP A 44 -8.02 -0.07 5.33
CA ASP A 44 -8.66 -1.30 5.78
C ASP A 44 -7.65 -2.21 6.49
N LEU A 45 -6.51 -2.49 5.85
CA LEU A 45 -5.43 -3.29 6.43
C LEU A 45 -4.89 -2.70 7.74
N GLY A 46 -4.73 -1.37 7.80
CA GLY A 46 -4.27 -0.65 8.98
C GLY A 46 -5.23 -0.82 10.15
N SER A 47 -6.53 -0.72 9.89
CA SER A 47 -7.58 -0.95 10.88
C SER A 47 -7.62 -2.40 11.37
N PHE A 48 -7.48 -3.37 10.46
CA PHE A 48 -7.37 -4.80 10.83
C PHE A 48 -6.16 -5.08 11.72
N PHE A 49 -5.00 -4.51 11.38
CA PHE A 49 -3.79 -4.64 12.19
C PHE A 49 -3.94 -3.97 13.55
N SER A 50 -4.47 -2.74 13.59
CA SER A 50 -4.67 -1.99 14.83
C SER A 50 -5.59 -2.73 15.80
N LEU A 51 -6.71 -3.29 15.32
CA LEU A 51 -7.62 -4.10 16.14
C LEU A 51 -6.95 -5.39 16.64
N LYS A 52 -6.12 -6.03 15.81
CA LYS A 52 -5.40 -7.25 16.18
C LYS A 52 -4.33 -6.96 17.24
N ILE A 53 -3.58 -5.88 17.07
CA ILE A 53 -2.57 -5.42 18.02
C ILE A 53 -3.25 -5.02 19.33
N HIS A 54 -4.31 -4.20 19.28
CA HIS A 54 -5.02 -3.75 20.46
C HIS A 54 -5.64 -4.92 21.24
N ARG A 55 -6.23 -5.90 20.54
CA ARG A 55 -6.74 -7.13 21.16
C ARG A 55 -5.62 -7.99 21.77
N ASN A 56 -4.45 -8.05 21.12
CA ASN A 56 -3.29 -8.73 21.68
C ASN A 56 -2.76 -7.99 22.93
N THR A 57 -2.72 -6.67 22.91
CA THR A 57 -2.31 -5.82 24.04
C THR A 57 -3.27 -5.96 25.22
N TYR A 58 -4.58 -6.05 24.99
CA TYR A 58 -5.55 -6.38 26.05
C TYR A 58 -5.37 -7.79 26.59
N HIS A 59 -5.12 -8.77 25.72
CA HIS A 59 -4.88 -10.14 26.17
C HIS A 59 -3.62 -10.19 27.05
N MET A 60 -2.59 -9.42 26.72
CA MET A 60 -1.37 -9.26 27.52
C MET A 60 -1.64 -8.48 28.83
N ASN A 61 -2.43 -7.41 28.81
CA ASN A 61 -2.74 -6.66 30.03
C ASN A 61 -3.63 -7.46 31.01
N ASN A 62 -4.58 -8.24 30.47
CA ASN A 62 -5.47 -9.09 31.26
C ASN A 62 -4.75 -10.29 31.90
N VAL A 63 -3.72 -10.86 31.26
CA VAL A 63 -2.90 -11.93 31.89
C VAL A 63 -1.87 -11.37 32.89
N ASN A 64 -1.45 -10.11 32.75
CA ASN A 64 -0.51 -9.48 33.69
C ASN A 64 -1.21 -8.79 34.88
N GLY A 65 -2.54 -8.61 34.85
CA GLY A 65 -3.33 -8.01 35.94
C GLY A 65 -3.72 -8.96 37.09
N LEU A 66 -3.10 -10.14 37.16
CA LEU A 66 -3.21 -11.10 38.27
C LEU A 66 -1.92 -11.17 39.12
N VAL A 67 -1.01 -10.19 38.98
CA VAL A 67 0.20 -10.02 39.81
C VAL A 67 0.19 -8.66 40.50
#